data_AF-A0AAN7EJL8-F1
#
_entry.id   AF-A0AAN7EJL8-F1
#
_cell.length_a   1.000
_cell.length_b   1.000
_cell.length_c   1.000
_cell.angle_alpha   90.00
_cell.angle_beta   90.00
_cell.angle_gamma   90.00
#
_symmetry.space_group_name_H-M   'P 1'
#
loop_
_entity.id
_entity.type
_entity.pdbx_description
1 polymer ?
#
loop_
_entity_poly.entity_id
_entity_poly.type
_entity_poly.pdbx_seq_one_letter_code
_entity_poly.pdbx_strand_id
1 'polypeptide(L)'
;MSLKDSLRFLTLRSSIHSLILSPRKLTFPYKLSFSPLSAMDSNSSSTLVLCGKSTAENEIALSLKSNKTLKLPGDSEVSVLLKSELEKPLEENSFRIDSYMGSLSTSQFGRFLIWSPRLPSTHDVVSHNFGELPFGTVCVADVQFKGRGRSKNVWESPMGCLMFSFTTQMEDGRVVPLVQYVVSLAITEAIKDVCDKNGLPCIDVKIKWPNDLYLNGLKVGGILCTSTYRSKKFNVSAGIGLNVDNEKPTTCLNAVLKELSVVAYQLSREEILAAFFEKFEKFNDLFINQGFQTLEELYYKTWLHSGQRVIVQEKNEDQIVENVVTIQFGLLQRAD
;
A
#
# COMPACT_ATOMS: atom_id res chain seq x y z
N MET A 1 -38.80 -46.89 55.14
CA MET A 1 -37.79 -45.82 55.35
C MET A 1 -37.80 -44.97 54.09
N SER A 2 -38.61 -43.90 53.98
CA SER A 2 -38.70 -42.69 54.85
C SER A 2 -37.36 -41.95 54.80
N LEU A 3 -37.25 -40.66 54.48
CA LEU A 3 -38.07 -39.47 54.73
C LEU A 3 -37.83 -38.50 53.54
N LYS A 4 -38.76 -37.76 52.91
CA LYS A 4 -39.89 -36.93 53.34
C LYS A 4 -39.55 -35.76 54.26
N ASP A 5 -40.04 -34.58 53.83
CA ASP A 5 -40.56 -33.46 54.61
C ASP A 5 -39.77 -32.14 54.52
N SER A 6 -40.31 -31.11 53.82
CA SER A 6 -41.41 -30.16 54.20
C SER A 6 -40.76 -28.87 54.74
N LEU A 7 -41.09 -27.63 54.35
CA LEU A 7 -42.35 -26.87 54.35
C LEU A 7 -42.11 -25.60 53.48
N ARG A 8 -42.97 -25.21 52.53
CA ARG A 8 -44.27 -24.49 52.59
C ARG A 8 -44.21 -22.94 52.70
N PHE A 9 -44.74 -22.32 51.62
CA PHE A 9 -45.61 -21.12 51.52
C PHE A 9 -45.14 -19.74 52.03
N LEU A 10 -45.12 -18.74 51.13
CA LEU A 10 -46.18 -17.72 51.04
C LEU A 10 -46.00 -16.79 49.83
N THR A 11 -47.11 -16.59 49.13
CA THR A 11 -47.40 -15.61 48.08
C THR A 11 -47.32 -14.17 48.58
N LEU A 12 -46.83 -13.23 47.74
CA LEU A 12 -47.46 -11.91 47.60
C LEU A 12 -46.95 -11.18 46.34
N ARG A 13 -47.92 -10.83 45.47
CA ARG A 13 -47.79 -9.80 44.43
C ARG A 13 -47.46 -8.46 45.09
N SER A 14 -46.57 -7.66 44.52
CA SER A 14 -46.86 -6.23 44.29
C SER A 14 -45.84 -5.56 43.37
N SER A 15 -46.40 -4.72 42.51
CA SER A 15 -45.85 -3.75 41.59
C SER A 15 -44.53 -3.08 42.01
N ILE A 16 -43.57 -3.05 41.08
CA ILE A 16 -42.49 -2.04 41.12
C ILE A 16 -42.81 -0.98 40.07
N HIS A 17 -43.23 0.17 40.58
CA HIS A 17 -43.29 1.43 39.88
C HIS A 17 -41.87 1.87 39.46
N SER A 18 -41.79 2.42 38.27
CA SER A 18 -40.74 3.28 37.72
C SER A 18 -40.06 4.18 38.75
N LEU A 19 -38.74 4.05 38.90
CA LEU A 19 -37.87 5.15 39.31
C LEU A 19 -36.88 5.43 38.17
N ILE A 20 -37.22 6.50 37.44
CA ILE A 20 -36.37 7.17 36.47
C ILE A 20 -35.21 7.79 37.26
N LEU A 21 -34.01 7.24 37.12
CA LEU A 21 -32.76 7.93 37.43
C LEU A 21 -32.08 8.23 36.10
N SER A 22 -32.03 9.52 35.77
CA SER A 22 -31.40 10.04 34.57
C SER A 22 -29.91 9.64 34.52
N PRO A 23 -29.41 9.04 33.44
CA PRO A 23 -27.97 8.92 33.25
C PRO A 23 -27.41 10.32 32.96
N ARG A 24 -26.57 10.81 33.87
CA ARG A 24 -25.72 11.98 33.63
C ARG A 24 -24.89 11.70 32.37
N LYS A 25 -25.16 12.46 31.30
CA LYS A 25 -24.33 12.48 30.09
C LYS A 25 -22.93 12.95 30.49
N LEU A 26 -21.96 12.03 30.51
CA LEU A 26 -20.56 12.38 30.37
C LEU A 26 -20.35 12.82 28.92
N THR A 27 -20.38 14.14 28.72
CA THR A 27 -20.00 14.77 27.46
C THR A 27 -18.48 14.77 27.34
N PHE A 28 -17.94 13.90 26.49
CA PHE A 28 -16.56 14.03 25.99
C PHE A 28 -16.53 15.15 24.93
N PRO A 29 -15.69 16.19 25.06
CA PRO A 29 -15.65 17.27 24.11
C PRO A 29 -14.62 16.99 23.01
N TYR A 30 -14.88 16.03 22.12
CA TYR A 30 -14.15 15.95 20.85
C TYR A 30 -15.10 15.51 19.74
N LYS A 31 -15.79 16.50 19.15
CA LYS A 31 -16.37 16.37 17.82
C LYS A 31 -15.25 16.64 16.82
N LEU A 32 -14.66 15.60 16.24
CA LEU A 32 -13.81 15.77 15.06
C LEU A 32 -14.72 15.80 13.82
N SER A 33 -14.92 17.00 13.28
CA SER A 33 -15.47 17.22 11.95
C SER A 33 -14.32 17.21 10.95
N PHE A 34 -14.35 16.29 9.98
CA PHE A 34 -13.51 16.40 8.79
C PHE A 34 -14.11 17.48 7.89
N SER A 35 -13.42 18.61 7.82
CA SER A 35 -13.69 19.67 6.84
C SER A 35 -13.04 19.28 5.52
N PRO A 36 -13.61 19.61 4.34
CA PRO A 36 -12.88 19.49 3.09
C PRO A 36 -11.73 20.50 3.12
N LEU A 37 -10.50 20.02 3.37
CA LEU A 37 -9.34 20.88 3.57
C LEU A 37 -8.81 21.40 2.21
N SER A 38 -8.77 22.72 2.10
CA SER A 38 -8.01 23.44 1.08
C SER A 38 -6.50 23.13 1.21
N ALA A 39 -5.77 23.21 0.11
CA ALA A 39 -4.41 22.72 -0.07
C ALA A 39 -3.29 23.48 0.68
N MET A 40 -3.53 24.09 1.85
CA MET A 40 -2.53 24.95 2.52
C MET A 40 -2.21 24.70 4.00
N ASP A 41 -2.84 23.75 4.71
CA ASP A 41 -2.45 23.51 6.11
C ASP A 41 -1.27 22.53 6.23
N SER A 42 -0.06 23.08 6.38
CA SER A 42 1.18 22.34 6.61
C SER A 42 1.37 21.87 8.07
N ASN A 43 0.40 22.15 8.95
CA ASN A 43 0.43 21.85 10.39
C ASN A 43 -0.64 20.81 10.83
N SER A 44 -1.28 20.11 9.89
CA SER A 44 -2.30 19.12 10.22
C SER A 44 -1.67 17.87 10.85
N SER A 45 -2.07 17.52 12.07
CA SER A 45 -1.77 16.22 12.67
C SER A 45 -2.24 15.09 11.74
N SER A 46 -1.43 14.04 11.62
CA SER A 46 -1.77 12.89 10.77
C SER A 46 -2.40 11.78 11.61
N THR A 47 -3.44 11.15 11.09
CA THR A 47 -4.09 10.00 11.73
C THR A 47 -3.66 8.72 11.04
N LEU A 48 -3.08 7.79 11.80
CA LEU A 48 -2.74 6.44 11.35
C LEU A 48 -3.79 5.47 11.92
N VAL A 49 -4.45 4.73 11.04
CA VAL A 49 -5.40 3.69 11.41
C VAL A 49 -4.75 2.34 11.19
N LEU A 50 -4.67 1.54 12.26
CA LEU A 50 -4.06 0.22 12.25
C LEU A 50 -5.13 -0.85 12.08
N CYS A 51 -4.87 -1.82 11.20
CA CYS A 51 -5.74 -2.96 10.96
C CYS A 51 -4.92 -4.21 10.67
N GLY A 52 -5.15 -5.26 11.45
CA GLY A 52 -4.60 -6.59 11.20
C GLY A 52 -5.58 -7.51 10.49
N LYS A 53 -5.09 -8.36 9.59
CA LYS A 53 -5.85 -9.39 8.88
C LYS A 53 -6.33 -10.52 9.80
N SER A 54 -5.64 -10.76 10.92
CA SER A 54 -5.95 -11.79 11.93
C SER A 54 -6.01 -11.22 13.35
N THR A 55 -6.50 -12.02 14.30
CA THR A 55 -6.50 -11.65 15.73
C THR A 55 -5.10 -11.31 16.23
N ALA A 56 -4.08 -12.10 15.88
CA ALA A 56 -2.70 -11.85 16.27
C ALA A 56 -2.18 -10.50 15.74
N GLU A 57 -2.49 -10.16 14.49
CA GLU A 57 -2.09 -8.86 13.93
C GLU A 57 -2.86 -7.69 14.58
N ASN A 58 -4.11 -7.90 14.99
CA ASN A 58 -4.87 -6.89 15.74
C ASN A 58 -4.36 -6.68 17.17
N GLU A 59 -3.84 -7.72 17.83
CA GLU A 59 -3.14 -7.59 19.11
C GLU A 59 -1.85 -6.78 18.99
N ILE A 60 -1.11 -6.96 17.88
CA ILE A 60 0.05 -6.11 17.59
C ILE A 60 -0.37 -4.65 17.39
N ALA A 61 -1.47 -4.39 16.68
CA ALA A 61 -1.99 -3.04 16.48
C ALA A 61 -2.35 -2.36 17.82
N LEU A 62 -3.00 -3.08 18.73
CA LEU A 62 -3.29 -2.63 20.09
C LEU A 62 -2.01 -2.27 20.85
N SER A 63 -0.98 -3.11 20.78
CA SER A 63 0.32 -2.88 21.43
C SER A 63 1.02 -1.62 20.89
N LEU A 64 1.11 -1.47 19.56
CA LEU A 64 1.72 -0.29 18.92
C LEU A 64 1.00 1.01 19.29
N LYS A 65 -0.34 0.99 19.31
CA LYS A 65 -1.13 2.14 19.75
C LYS A 65 -0.84 2.49 21.21
N SER A 66 -0.81 1.50 22.10
CA SER A 66 -0.67 1.70 23.55
C SER A 66 0.72 2.22 23.91
N ASN A 67 1.75 1.72 23.24
CA ASN A 67 3.15 2.08 23.49
C ASN A 67 3.57 3.38 22.80
N LYS A 68 2.72 3.97 21.94
CA LYS A 68 3.02 5.20 21.18
C LYS A 68 4.35 5.12 20.42
N THR A 69 4.64 3.97 19.82
CA THR A 69 5.93 3.70 19.15
C THR A 69 6.05 4.35 17.78
N LEU A 70 4.93 4.56 17.09
CA LEU A 70 4.91 5.08 15.73
C LEU A 70 5.24 6.57 15.67
N LYS A 71 6.16 6.92 14.78
CA LYS A 71 6.68 8.27 14.58
C LYS A 71 6.57 8.70 13.12
N LEU A 72 6.37 9.99 12.88
CA LEU A 72 6.55 10.61 11.57
C LEU A 72 7.85 11.44 11.55
N PRO A 73 8.39 11.78 10.35
CA PRO A 73 9.52 12.68 10.25
C PRO A 73 9.18 14.10 10.71
N GLY A 74 10.16 14.76 11.32
CA GLY A 74 9.96 16.03 12.02
C GLY A 74 9.07 15.83 13.26
N ASP A 75 8.91 16.86 14.09
CA ASP A 75 8.04 16.79 15.28
C ASP A 75 6.54 16.76 14.92
N SER A 76 6.18 16.11 13.81
CA SER A 76 4.82 15.96 13.31
C SER A 76 4.01 15.11 14.29
N GLU A 77 2.94 15.68 14.83
CA GLU A 77 2.05 14.96 15.73
C GLU A 77 1.27 13.86 14.99
N VAL A 78 1.25 12.66 15.58
CA VAL A 78 0.57 11.48 15.04
C VAL A 78 -0.48 11.02 16.03
N SER A 79 -1.72 10.91 15.55
CA SER A 79 -2.77 10.18 16.27
C SER A 79 -2.86 8.76 15.72
N VAL A 80 -2.95 7.76 16.60
CA VAL A 80 -3.05 6.35 16.22
C VAL A 80 -4.40 5.81 16.66
N LEU A 81 -5.15 5.26 15.71
CA LEU A 81 -6.45 4.63 15.91
C LEU A 81 -6.40 3.17 15.45
N LEU A 82 -7.27 2.35 16.01
CA LEU A 82 -7.57 1.02 15.49
C LEU A 82 -8.75 1.13 14.52
N LYS A 83 -8.81 0.23 13.54
CA LYS A 83 -9.95 0.16 12.62
C LYS A 83 -11.31 0.02 13.34
N SER A 84 -11.34 -0.65 14.49
CA SER A 84 -12.55 -0.79 15.33
C SER A 84 -13.04 0.50 15.98
N GLU A 85 -12.23 1.55 15.99
CA GLU A 85 -12.54 2.85 16.61
C GLU A 85 -13.02 3.88 15.59
N LEU A 86 -13.14 3.50 14.31
CA LEU A 86 -13.73 4.37 13.28
C LEU A 86 -15.25 4.44 13.48
N GLU A 87 -15.74 5.55 14.02
CA GLU A 87 -17.16 5.76 14.36
C GLU A 87 -18.06 6.07 13.14
N LYS A 88 -17.49 6.43 11.99
CA LYS A 88 -18.23 6.87 10.80
C LYS A 88 -17.80 6.12 9.55
N PRO A 89 -18.70 5.91 8.57
CA PRO A 89 -18.29 5.51 7.24
C PRO A 89 -17.26 6.51 6.72
N LEU A 90 -16.17 5.97 6.17
CA LEU A 90 -15.13 6.76 5.50
C LEU A 90 -15.75 7.53 4.33
N GLU A 91 -15.09 8.61 3.89
CA GLU A 91 -15.52 9.32 2.69
C GLU A 91 -15.65 8.35 1.50
N GLU A 92 -16.58 8.63 0.59
CA GLU A 92 -16.91 7.72 -0.54
C GLU A 92 -15.68 7.34 -1.38
N ASN A 93 -14.70 8.25 -1.46
CA ASN A 93 -13.45 8.06 -2.21
C ASN A 93 -12.26 7.62 -1.36
N SER A 94 -12.46 7.29 -0.08
CA SER A 94 -11.39 6.79 0.79
C SER A 94 -11.08 5.31 0.56
N PHE A 95 -9.86 4.92 0.90
CA PHE A 95 -9.43 3.53 0.78
C PHE A 95 -10.28 2.63 1.69
N ARG A 96 -10.88 1.59 1.10
CA ARG A 96 -11.83 0.71 1.77
C ARG A 96 -11.10 -0.46 2.45
N ILE A 97 -10.71 -0.25 3.70
CA ILE A 97 -9.94 -1.24 4.50
C ILE A 97 -10.57 -2.64 4.45
N ASP A 98 -11.89 -2.75 4.64
CA ASP A 98 -12.57 -4.04 4.66
C ASP A 98 -12.58 -4.74 3.29
N SER A 99 -12.63 -3.98 2.19
CA SER A 99 -12.53 -4.53 0.83
C SER A 99 -11.13 -5.08 0.57
N TYR A 100 -10.09 -4.36 0.96
CA TYR A 100 -8.71 -4.82 0.85
C TYR A 100 -8.46 -6.05 1.71
N MET A 101 -8.82 -5.97 3.00
CA MET A 101 -8.65 -7.08 3.93
C MET A 101 -9.50 -8.29 3.52
N GLY A 102 -10.68 -8.11 2.95
CA GLY A 102 -11.51 -9.22 2.44
C GLY A 102 -10.87 -9.93 1.24
N SER A 103 -10.18 -9.19 0.37
CA SER A 103 -9.58 -9.70 -0.86
C SER A 103 -8.19 -10.32 -0.65
N LEU A 104 -7.43 -9.84 0.34
CA LEU A 104 -6.06 -10.29 0.59
C LEU A 104 -5.98 -11.76 1.03
N SER A 105 -5.18 -12.57 0.33
CA SER A 105 -4.98 -14.00 0.64
C SER A 105 -3.55 -14.40 1.01
N THR A 106 -2.64 -13.44 1.20
CA THR A 106 -1.21 -13.66 1.47
C THR A 106 -0.95 -14.23 2.87
N SER A 107 0.22 -14.85 3.01
CA SER A 107 0.71 -15.44 4.26
C SER A 107 1.57 -14.48 5.09
N GLN A 108 2.30 -13.57 4.43
CA GLN A 108 3.26 -12.69 5.11
C GLN A 108 3.07 -11.21 4.75
N PHE A 109 2.86 -10.88 3.48
CA PHE A 109 2.86 -9.49 3.03
C PHE A 109 1.49 -8.82 3.03
N GLY A 110 1.43 -7.55 3.41
CA GLY A 110 0.22 -6.72 3.35
C GLY A 110 -0.81 -6.98 4.44
N ARG A 111 -0.56 -7.93 5.33
CA ARG A 111 -1.53 -8.40 6.32
C ARG A 111 -1.68 -7.49 7.55
N PHE A 112 -0.68 -6.66 7.79
CA PHE A 112 -0.75 -5.55 8.74
C PHE A 112 -0.81 -4.24 7.96
N LEU A 113 -1.96 -3.57 8.01
CA LEU A 113 -2.22 -2.33 7.29
C LEU A 113 -2.14 -1.13 8.23
N ILE A 114 -1.44 -0.10 7.77
CA ILE A 114 -1.50 1.27 8.29
C ILE A 114 -2.18 2.11 7.21
N TRP A 115 -3.43 2.49 7.41
CA TRP A 115 -4.11 3.42 6.50
C TRP A 115 -4.12 4.83 7.09
N SER A 116 -4.08 5.84 6.22
CA SER A 116 -4.29 7.22 6.61
C SER A 116 -5.00 8.01 5.51
N PRO A 117 -6.01 8.83 5.83
CA PRO A 117 -6.67 9.68 4.84
C PRO A 117 -5.69 10.75 4.30
N ARG A 118 -4.74 11.19 5.13
CA ARG A 118 -3.76 12.20 4.76
C ARG A 118 -2.52 12.09 5.63
N LEU A 119 -1.36 11.99 5.00
CA LEU A 119 -0.06 11.96 5.67
C LEU A 119 1.03 12.60 4.79
N PRO A 120 2.23 12.87 5.33
CA PRO A 120 3.33 13.37 4.52
C PRO A 120 3.74 12.38 3.42
N SER A 121 4.04 11.13 3.80
CA SER A 121 4.56 10.10 2.91
C SER A 121 4.41 8.72 3.56
N THR A 122 3.84 7.75 2.85
CA THR A 122 3.77 6.33 3.27
C THR A 122 5.17 5.74 3.39
N HIS A 123 6.09 6.16 2.51
CA HIS A 123 7.47 5.70 2.50
C HIS A 123 8.20 6.11 3.78
N ASP A 124 7.95 7.33 4.24
CA ASP A 124 8.53 7.83 5.48
C ASP A 124 7.97 7.08 6.70
N VAL A 125 6.66 6.77 6.73
CA VAL A 125 6.06 5.96 7.80
C VAL A 125 6.76 4.60 7.91
N VAL A 126 6.88 3.84 6.82
CA VAL A 126 7.43 2.49 6.90
C VAL A 126 8.94 2.48 7.17
N SER A 127 9.69 3.45 6.63
CA SER A 127 11.15 3.50 6.80
C SER A 127 11.56 3.93 8.22
N HIS A 128 10.87 4.92 8.81
CA HIS A 128 11.21 5.40 10.15
C HIS A 128 10.80 4.43 11.25
N ASN A 129 9.73 3.66 11.00
CA ASN A 129 9.19 2.72 11.98
C ASN A 129 9.58 1.26 11.69
N PHE A 130 10.49 1.01 10.74
CA PHE A 130 10.80 -0.34 10.25
C PHE A 130 11.03 -1.37 11.37
N GLY A 131 11.74 -0.98 12.44
CA GLY A 131 12.05 -1.87 13.57
C GLY A 131 10.89 -2.15 14.52
N GLU A 132 9.83 -1.34 14.48
CA GLU A 132 8.63 -1.48 15.31
C GLU A 132 7.51 -2.21 14.56
N LEU A 133 7.56 -2.21 13.24
CA LEU A 133 6.50 -2.76 12.39
C LEU A 133 6.69 -4.27 12.18
N PRO A 134 5.59 -5.05 12.15
CA PRO A 134 5.62 -6.42 11.66
C PRO A 134 6.24 -6.52 10.27
N PHE A 135 6.89 -7.64 10.00
CA PHE A 135 7.37 -7.97 8.67
C PHE A 135 6.22 -7.92 7.66
N GLY A 136 6.47 -7.36 6.47
CA GLY A 136 5.46 -7.26 5.42
C GLY A 136 4.37 -6.21 5.66
N THR A 137 4.51 -5.34 6.68
CA THR A 137 3.57 -4.24 6.93
C THR A 137 3.45 -3.35 5.70
N VAL A 138 2.21 -2.95 5.38
CA VAL A 138 1.91 -1.97 4.34
C VAL A 138 1.32 -0.70 4.94
N CYS A 139 1.78 0.46 4.48
CA CYS A 139 1.17 1.74 4.73
C CYS A 139 0.50 2.26 3.45
N VAL A 140 -0.75 2.71 3.53
CA VAL A 140 -1.56 3.24 2.43
C VAL A 140 -2.05 4.64 2.77
N ALA A 141 -2.05 5.53 1.78
CA ALA A 141 -2.53 6.90 1.86
C ALA A 141 -3.68 7.16 0.88
N ASP A 142 -4.68 7.94 1.28
CA ASP A 142 -5.56 8.58 0.29
C ASP A 142 -4.89 9.82 -0.35
N VAL A 143 -4.14 10.60 0.44
CA VAL A 143 -3.38 11.78 -0.04
C VAL A 143 -2.00 11.88 0.64
N GLN A 144 -0.95 12.15 -0.15
CA GLN A 144 0.39 12.45 0.36
C GLN A 144 0.82 13.90 0.08
N PHE A 145 0.93 14.73 1.11
CA PHE A 145 1.34 16.14 0.89
C PHE A 145 2.86 16.36 0.81
N LYS A 146 3.67 15.33 1.04
CA LYS A 146 5.13 15.30 0.82
C LYS A 146 5.55 14.01 0.11
N GLY A 147 4.77 13.60 -0.90
CA GLY A 147 5.01 12.38 -1.68
C GLY A 147 6.43 12.29 -2.22
N ARG A 148 7.09 11.14 -2.03
CA ARG A 148 8.49 10.93 -2.40
C ARG A 148 8.60 10.36 -3.82
N GLY A 149 9.41 11.00 -4.66
CA GLY A 149 9.99 10.40 -5.87
C GLY A 149 11.48 10.12 -5.69
N ARG A 150 12.14 9.63 -6.75
CA ARG A 150 13.61 9.48 -6.75
C ARG A 150 14.29 10.85 -6.74
N SER A 151 15.48 10.91 -6.14
CA SER A 151 16.29 12.12 -6.03
C SER A 151 15.52 13.26 -5.35
N LYS A 152 15.24 14.36 -6.05
CA LYS A 152 14.49 15.52 -5.53
C LYS A 152 13.06 15.60 -6.09
N ASN A 153 12.62 14.60 -6.85
CA ASN A 153 11.29 14.61 -7.45
C ASN A 153 10.23 14.37 -6.38
N VAL A 154 9.10 15.06 -6.52
CA VAL A 154 7.92 14.89 -5.68
C VAL A 154 6.92 14.05 -6.45
N TRP A 155 6.27 13.10 -5.78
CA TRP A 155 5.14 12.36 -6.35
C TRP A 155 3.85 13.13 -6.06
N GLU A 156 3.21 13.65 -7.11
CA GLU A 156 1.90 14.27 -7.01
C GLU A 156 0.82 13.20 -6.77
N SER A 157 -0.05 13.45 -5.80
CA SER A 157 -0.98 12.45 -5.26
C SER A 157 -2.42 12.96 -5.10
N PRO A 158 -3.10 13.27 -6.21
CA PRO A 158 -4.53 13.54 -6.15
C PRO A 158 -5.31 12.31 -5.67
N MET A 159 -6.50 12.57 -5.11
CA MET A 159 -7.46 11.51 -4.75
C MET A 159 -7.70 10.57 -5.94
N GLY A 160 -7.79 9.27 -5.66
CA GLY A 160 -7.89 8.22 -6.68
C GLY A 160 -6.55 7.54 -7.02
N CYS A 161 -5.41 8.09 -6.59
CA CYS A 161 -4.13 7.37 -6.63
C CYS A 161 -4.14 6.20 -5.65
N LEU A 162 -3.58 5.05 -6.07
CA LEU A 162 -3.11 4.03 -5.15
C LEU A 162 -1.68 4.38 -4.73
N MET A 163 -1.50 4.74 -3.46
CA MET A 163 -0.20 5.05 -2.88
C MET A 163 0.03 4.19 -1.67
N PHE A 164 1.09 3.40 -1.74
CA PHE A 164 1.45 2.56 -0.63
C PHE A 164 2.95 2.38 -0.52
N SER A 165 3.39 1.98 0.66
CA SER A 165 4.76 1.53 0.88
C SER A 165 4.77 0.36 1.84
N PHE A 166 5.71 -0.56 1.66
CA PHE A 166 5.79 -1.75 2.49
C PHE A 166 7.25 -2.11 2.80
N THR A 167 7.42 -2.99 3.77
CA THR A 167 8.73 -3.44 4.25
C THR A 167 9.05 -4.86 3.81
N THR A 168 10.32 -5.08 3.43
CA THR A 168 10.90 -6.42 3.27
C THR A 168 12.35 -6.41 3.74
N GLN A 169 12.96 -7.58 3.89
CA GLN A 169 14.36 -7.73 4.33
C GLN A 169 15.13 -8.62 3.38
N MET A 170 16.41 -8.28 3.17
CA MET A 170 17.35 -9.05 2.38
C MET A 170 18.63 -9.27 3.19
N GLU A 171 19.24 -10.44 3.08
CA GLU A 171 20.53 -10.71 3.72
C GLU A 171 21.71 -10.39 2.78
N ASP A 172 21.53 -10.66 1.49
CA ASP A 172 22.54 -10.38 0.46
C ASP A 172 22.36 -8.99 -0.16
N GLY A 173 23.35 -8.12 0.02
CA GLY A 173 23.36 -6.77 -0.54
C GLY A 173 23.36 -6.73 -2.07
N ARG A 174 23.86 -7.78 -2.74
CA ARG A 174 23.95 -7.86 -4.21
C ARG A 174 22.57 -7.92 -4.87
N VAL A 175 21.58 -8.46 -4.16
CA VAL A 175 20.22 -8.65 -4.69
C VAL A 175 19.28 -7.49 -4.33
N VAL A 176 19.64 -6.63 -3.38
CA VAL A 176 18.83 -5.46 -2.97
C VAL A 176 18.42 -4.57 -4.14
N PRO A 177 19.30 -4.24 -5.11
CA PRO A 177 18.89 -3.43 -6.28
C PRO A 177 17.84 -4.12 -7.17
N LEU A 178 17.76 -5.45 -7.16
CA LEU A 178 16.84 -6.23 -7.99
C LEU A 178 15.41 -6.25 -7.43
N VAL A 179 15.23 -5.90 -6.15
CA VAL A 179 13.90 -5.84 -5.50
C VAL A 179 12.96 -4.90 -6.26
N GLN A 180 13.47 -3.79 -6.80
CA GLN A 180 12.64 -2.86 -7.57
C GLN A 180 12.04 -3.53 -8.82
N TYR A 181 12.75 -4.48 -9.44
CA TYR A 181 12.26 -5.20 -10.61
C TYR A 181 11.18 -6.21 -10.24
N VAL A 182 11.34 -6.90 -9.11
CA VAL A 182 10.31 -7.79 -8.54
C VAL A 182 9.05 -7.00 -8.21
N VAL A 183 9.18 -5.83 -7.57
CA VAL A 183 8.06 -4.94 -7.27
C VAL A 183 7.38 -4.44 -8.55
N SER A 184 8.17 -4.04 -9.55
CA SER A 184 7.65 -3.58 -10.85
C SER A 184 6.85 -4.67 -11.55
N LEU A 185 7.38 -5.90 -11.56
CA LEU A 185 6.71 -7.04 -12.16
C LEU A 185 5.44 -7.41 -11.42
N ALA A 186 5.47 -7.41 -10.09
CA ALA A 186 4.31 -7.73 -9.27
C ALA A 186 3.13 -6.79 -9.52
N ILE A 187 3.37 -5.47 -9.61
CA ILE A 187 2.27 -4.51 -9.84
C ILE A 187 1.71 -4.58 -11.27
N THR A 188 2.56 -4.81 -12.28
CA THR A 188 2.06 -4.99 -13.66
C THR A 188 1.25 -6.26 -13.81
N GLU A 189 1.68 -7.36 -13.19
CA GLU A 189 0.96 -8.64 -13.24
C GLU A 189 -0.30 -8.62 -12.37
N ALA A 190 -0.33 -7.83 -11.30
CA ALA A 190 -1.53 -7.64 -10.49
C ALA A 190 -2.64 -6.92 -11.28
N ILE A 191 -2.29 -5.88 -12.04
CA ILE A 191 -3.27 -5.16 -12.87
C ILE A 191 -3.88 -6.10 -13.92
N LYS A 192 -3.06 -6.90 -14.61
CA LYS A 192 -3.53 -7.91 -15.57
C LYS A 192 -4.45 -8.94 -14.91
N ASP A 193 -4.04 -9.46 -13.76
CA ASP A 193 -4.81 -10.46 -13.00
C ASP A 193 -6.19 -9.95 -12.56
N VAL A 194 -6.29 -8.69 -12.12
CA VAL A 194 -7.57 -8.05 -11.81
C VAL A 194 -8.42 -7.87 -13.06
N CYS A 195 -7.82 -7.48 -14.20
CA CYS A 195 -8.57 -7.38 -15.46
C CYS A 195 -9.12 -8.75 -15.88
N ASP A 196 -8.27 -9.79 -15.88
CA ASP A 196 -8.64 -11.15 -16.31
C ASP A 196 -9.74 -11.75 -15.42
N LYS A 197 -9.61 -11.64 -14.09
CA LYS A 197 -10.61 -12.14 -13.12
C LYS A 197 -11.98 -11.50 -13.29
N ASN A 198 -12.04 -10.27 -13.79
CA ASN A 198 -13.28 -9.52 -14.00
C ASN A 198 -13.74 -9.53 -15.46
N GLY A 199 -13.10 -10.31 -16.34
CA GLY A 199 -13.46 -10.39 -17.76
C GLY A 199 -13.29 -9.07 -18.51
N LEU A 200 -12.32 -8.25 -18.10
CA LEU A 200 -12.04 -6.94 -18.68
C LEU A 200 -10.95 -7.03 -19.76
N PRO A 201 -10.90 -6.07 -20.70
CA PRO A 201 -9.75 -5.93 -21.58
C PRO A 201 -8.45 -5.79 -20.79
N CYS A 202 -7.38 -6.41 -21.30
CA CYS A 202 -6.07 -6.32 -20.67
C CYS A 202 -5.54 -4.88 -20.72
N ILE A 203 -5.23 -4.32 -19.54
CA ILE A 203 -4.50 -3.06 -19.42
C ILE A 203 -2.99 -3.38 -19.39
N ASP A 204 -2.32 -3.20 -20.52
CA ASP A 204 -0.91 -3.56 -20.70
C ASP A 204 0.03 -2.47 -20.16
N VAL A 205 0.11 -2.39 -18.83
CA VAL A 205 1.09 -1.51 -18.16
C VAL A 205 2.50 -2.06 -18.39
N LYS A 206 3.37 -1.23 -18.97
CA LYS A 206 4.78 -1.53 -19.25
C LYS A 206 5.71 -0.90 -18.22
N ILE A 207 6.86 -1.55 -18.02
CA ILE A 207 7.94 -1.07 -17.17
C ILE A 207 8.90 -0.23 -18.03
N LYS A 208 8.97 1.07 -17.75
CA LYS A 208 10.04 1.94 -18.23
C LYS A 208 11.17 1.92 -17.21
N TRP A 209 12.31 1.38 -17.63
CA TRP A 209 13.42 1.14 -16.73
C TRP A 209 13.98 2.46 -16.16
N PRO A 210 14.39 2.47 -14.87
CA PRO A 210 14.38 1.34 -13.93
C PRO A 210 13.13 1.20 -13.06
N ASN A 211 12.24 2.19 -13.03
CA ASN A 211 11.30 2.31 -11.91
C ASN A 211 9.97 3.02 -12.23
N ASP A 212 9.65 3.23 -13.51
CA ASP A 212 8.41 3.89 -13.89
C ASP A 212 7.45 2.94 -14.59
N LEU A 213 6.15 3.16 -14.40
CA LEU A 213 5.07 2.40 -15.02
C LEU A 213 4.40 3.25 -16.10
N TYR A 214 4.26 2.70 -17.30
CA TYR A 214 3.74 3.40 -18.47
C TYR A 214 2.57 2.65 -19.08
N LEU A 215 1.57 3.39 -19.54
CA LEU A 215 0.41 2.88 -20.27
C LEU A 215 0.17 3.80 -21.47
N ASN A 216 0.10 3.24 -22.66
CA ASN A 216 -0.07 4.00 -23.92
C ASN A 216 0.94 5.16 -24.07
N GLY A 217 2.19 4.93 -23.67
CA GLY A 217 3.26 5.94 -23.74
C GLY A 217 3.23 7.03 -22.66
N LEU A 218 2.21 7.04 -21.79
CA LEU A 218 2.08 7.98 -20.68
C LEU A 218 2.46 7.32 -19.36
N LYS A 219 3.08 8.09 -18.46
CA LYS A 219 3.42 7.61 -17.12
C LYS A 219 2.15 7.50 -16.28
N VAL A 220 1.90 6.32 -15.72
CA VAL A 220 0.78 6.04 -14.81
C VAL A 220 1.25 5.67 -13.41
N GLY A 221 2.54 5.41 -13.20
CA GLY A 221 3.04 5.05 -11.88
C GLY A 221 4.54 5.18 -11.74
N GLY A 222 5.00 5.04 -10.50
CA GLY A 222 6.40 5.09 -10.14
C GLY A 222 6.68 4.24 -8.90
N ILE A 223 7.89 3.70 -8.86
CA ILE A 223 8.38 2.83 -7.81
C ILE A 223 9.61 3.47 -7.18
N LEU A 224 9.68 3.40 -5.86
CA LEU A 224 10.79 3.88 -5.05
C LEU A 224 11.21 2.79 -4.07
N CYS A 225 12.39 2.22 -4.27
CA CYS A 225 13.00 1.32 -3.30
C CYS A 225 14.16 2.03 -2.61
N THR A 226 14.17 2.02 -1.27
CA THR A 226 15.29 2.48 -0.46
C THR A 226 15.66 1.40 0.54
N SER A 227 16.93 1.31 0.91
CA SER A 227 17.39 0.35 1.90
C SER A 227 18.26 0.99 2.97
N THR A 228 18.18 0.46 4.19
CA THR A 228 19.15 0.71 5.26
C THR A 228 19.77 -0.62 5.67
N TYR A 229 21.03 -0.61 6.11
CA TYR A 229 21.68 -1.81 6.62
C TYR A 229 21.70 -1.76 8.15
N ARG A 230 21.06 -2.74 8.80
CA ARG A 230 20.95 -2.83 10.26
C ARG A 230 20.92 -4.29 10.70
N SER A 231 21.61 -4.62 11.78
CA SER A 231 21.58 -5.96 12.38
C SER A 231 21.87 -7.10 11.38
N LYS A 232 22.87 -6.89 10.51
CA LYS A 232 23.29 -7.83 9.45
C LYS A 232 22.25 -8.10 8.36
N LYS A 233 21.22 -7.27 8.24
CA LYS A 233 20.19 -7.34 7.19
C LYS A 233 20.02 -5.99 6.51
N PHE A 234 19.63 -6.03 5.25
CA PHE A 234 19.15 -4.87 4.51
C PHE A 234 17.64 -4.75 4.72
N ASN A 235 17.24 -3.71 5.43
CA ASN A 235 15.84 -3.32 5.58
C ASN A 235 15.44 -2.52 4.34
N VAL A 236 14.57 -3.09 3.51
CA VAL A 236 14.13 -2.48 2.26
C VAL A 236 12.71 -1.94 2.44
N SER A 237 12.55 -0.64 2.17
CA SER A 237 11.25 0.01 2.06
C SER A 237 10.96 0.23 0.57
N ALA A 238 9.85 -0.32 0.09
CA ALA A 238 9.40 -0.18 -1.28
C ALA A 238 8.09 0.61 -1.31
N GLY A 239 8.09 1.74 -2.01
CA GLY A 239 6.94 2.59 -2.25
C GLY A 239 6.48 2.54 -3.70
N ILE A 240 5.17 2.56 -3.91
CA ILE A 240 4.52 2.56 -5.21
C ILE A 240 3.46 3.64 -5.21
N GLY A 241 3.50 4.50 -6.23
CA GLY A 241 2.41 5.39 -6.61
C GLY A 241 1.86 4.97 -7.96
N LEU A 242 0.55 4.76 -8.05
CA LEU A 242 -0.14 4.32 -9.26
C LEU A 242 -1.42 5.14 -9.43
N ASN A 243 -1.60 5.70 -10.62
CA ASN A 243 -2.79 6.45 -10.99
C ASN A 243 -3.91 5.48 -11.36
N VAL A 244 -4.87 5.26 -10.47
CA VAL A 244 -5.97 4.29 -10.68
C VAL A 244 -7.21 5.01 -11.18
N ASP A 245 -7.69 6.01 -10.44
CA ASP A 245 -8.91 6.75 -10.75
C ASP A 245 -8.70 8.29 -10.72
N ASN A 246 -7.51 8.73 -11.09
CA ASN A 246 -7.11 10.14 -11.12
C ASN A 246 -6.56 10.55 -12.49
N GLU A 247 -7.43 11.04 -13.37
CA GLU A 247 -7.07 11.34 -14.77
C GLU A 247 -6.10 12.54 -14.92
N LYS A 248 -5.84 13.30 -13.86
CA LYS A 248 -4.91 14.44 -13.85
C LYS A 248 -3.78 14.22 -12.81
N PRO A 249 -2.57 14.76 -13.03
CA PRO A 249 -2.16 15.62 -14.17
C PRO A 249 -1.78 14.86 -15.45
N THR A 250 -1.80 13.53 -15.46
CA THR A 250 -1.40 12.70 -16.61
C THR A 250 -2.57 11.88 -17.16
N THR A 251 -2.66 10.60 -16.79
CA THR A 251 -3.77 9.68 -17.07
C THR A 251 -3.82 8.63 -15.95
N CYS A 252 -4.85 7.79 -15.94
CA CYS A 252 -5.03 6.71 -14.98
C CYS A 252 -5.57 5.42 -15.63
N LEU A 253 -5.52 4.31 -14.90
CA LEU A 253 -5.98 3.01 -15.40
C LEU A 253 -7.46 3.03 -15.79
N ASN A 254 -8.33 3.62 -14.96
CA ASN A 254 -9.76 3.67 -15.23
C ASN A 254 -10.12 4.57 -16.41
N ALA A 255 -9.31 5.59 -16.74
CA ALA A 255 -9.50 6.39 -17.96
C ALA A 255 -9.36 5.50 -19.20
N VAL A 256 -8.25 4.75 -19.26
CA VAL A 256 -7.96 3.85 -20.39
C VAL A 256 -8.95 2.69 -20.43
N LEU A 257 -9.36 2.15 -19.28
CA LEU A 257 -10.35 1.06 -19.24
C LEU A 257 -11.70 1.49 -19.85
N LYS A 258 -12.16 2.72 -19.58
CA LYS A 258 -13.40 3.28 -20.17
C LYS A 258 -13.32 3.38 -21.69
N GLU A 259 -12.13 3.58 -22.25
CA GLU A 259 -11.91 3.61 -23.70
C GLU A 259 -11.93 2.20 -24.33
N LEU A 260 -11.49 1.19 -23.56
CA LEU A 260 -11.34 -0.20 -24.04
C LEU A 260 -12.59 -1.06 -23.83
N SER A 261 -13.45 -0.71 -22.88
CA SER A 261 -14.56 -1.56 -22.43
C SER A 261 -15.89 -0.81 -22.38
N VAL A 262 -16.96 -1.47 -22.82
CA VAL A 262 -18.35 -1.01 -22.61
C VAL A 262 -18.93 -1.46 -21.27
N VAL A 263 -18.19 -2.29 -20.52
CA VAL A 263 -18.61 -2.76 -19.20
C VAL A 263 -18.44 -1.61 -18.20
N ALA A 264 -19.49 -1.32 -17.44
CA ALA A 264 -19.47 -0.36 -16.34
C ALA A 264 -18.74 -0.95 -15.12
N TYR A 265 -17.44 -1.21 -15.26
CA TYR A 265 -16.56 -1.66 -14.19
C TYR A 265 -15.43 -0.65 -13.99
N GLN A 266 -15.04 -0.45 -12.74
CA GLN A 266 -13.90 0.38 -12.37
C GLN A 266 -12.95 -0.43 -11.50
N LEU A 267 -11.67 -0.41 -11.86
CA LEU A 267 -10.63 -1.01 -11.04
C LEU A 267 -10.56 -0.28 -9.71
N SER A 268 -10.66 -1.02 -8.61
CA SER A 268 -10.48 -0.44 -7.28
C SER A 268 -9.02 -0.51 -6.82
N ARG A 269 -8.63 0.46 -5.97
CA ARG A 269 -7.28 0.50 -5.37
C ARG A 269 -7.04 -0.70 -4.47
N GLU A 270 -8.09 -1.18 -3.81
CA GLU A 270 -8.05 -2.30 -2.88
C GLU A 270 -7.82 -3.64 -3.59
N GLU A 271 -8.51 -3.89 -4.69
CA GLU A 271 -8.32 -5.10 -5.50
C GLU A 271 -6.91 -5.14 -6.10
N ILE A 272 -6.43 -4.02 -6.66
CA ILE A 272 -5.08 -3.92 -7.19
C ILE A 272 -4.04 -4.15 -6.09
N LEU A 273 -4.21 -3.57 -4.90
CA LEU A 273 -3.26 -3.74 -3.80
C LEU A 273 -3.24 -5.19 -3.26
N ALA A 274 -4.40 -5.83 -3.14
CA ALA A 274 -4.49 -7.23 -2.73
C ALA A 274 -3.81 -8.15 -3.75
N ALA A 275 -4.14 -7.98 -5.05
CA ALA A 275 -3.50 -8.73 -6.13
C ALA A 275 -1.98 -8.46 -6.21
N PHE A 276 -1.55 -7.22 -5.93
CA PHE A 276 -0.14 -6.87 -5.85
C PHE A 276 0.58 -7.73 -4.81
N PHE A 277 0.06 -7.83 -3.59
CA PHE A 277 0.72 -8.63 -2.55
C PHE A 277 0.70 -10.12 -2.87
N GLU A 278 -0.36 -10.64 -3.50
CA GLU A 278 -0.39 -12.03 -3.97
C GLU A 278 0.69 -12.33 -5.01
N LYS A 279 0.89 -11.43 -5.99
CA LYS A 279 1.95 -11.58 -7.01
C LYS A 279 3.33 -11.34 -6.38
N PHE A 280 3.46 -10.32 -5.54
CA PHE A 280 4.72 -9.98 -4.89
C PHE A 280 5.21 -11.10 -3.98
N GLU A 281 4.36 -11.71 -3.15
CA GLU A 281 4.76 -12.82 -2.28
C GLU A 281 5.31 -14.00 -3.11
N LYS A 282 4.59 -14.39 -4.17
CA LYS A 282 5.04 -15.45 -5.09
C LYS A 282 6.35 -15.11 -5.79
N PHE A 283 6.47 -13.90 -6.35
CA PHE A 283 7.68 -13.49 -7.07
C PHE A 283 8.86 -13.28 -6.13
N ASN A 284 8.64 -12.77 -4.94
CA ASN A 284 9.66 -12.62 -3.91
C ASN A 284 10.17 -14.00 -3.45
N ASP A 285 9.30 -14.99 -3.29
CA ASP A 285 9.70 -16.36 -2.96
C ASP A 285 10.54 -16.99 -4.08
N LEU A 286 10.14 -16.83 -5.35
CA LEU A 286 10.95 -17.29 -6.49
C LEU A 286 12.30 -16.57 -6.53
N PHE A 287 12.30 -15.26 -6.34
CA PHE A 287 13.50 -14.42 -6.36
C PHE A 287 14.50 -14.79 -5.25
N ILE A 288 14.03 -14.98 -4.01
CA ILE A 288 14.88 -15.35 -2.87
C ILE A 288 15.44 -16.76 -3.03
N ASN A 289 14.63 -17.71 -3.51
CA ASN A 289 15.03 -19.12 -3.54
C ASN A 289 15.76 -19.53 -4.83
N GLN A 290 15.50 -18.86 -5.96
CA GLN A 290 15.96 -19.28 -7.29
C GLN A 290 16.68 -18.15 -8.06
N GLY A 291 16.72 -16.93 -7.53
CA GLY A 291 17.32 -15.78 -8.19
C GLY A 291 16.37 -15.07 -9.17
N PHE A 292 16.81 -13.91 -9.68
CA PHE A 292 16.00 -13.09 -10.58
C PHE A 292 15.85 -13.71 -11.98
N GLN A 293 16.73 -14.62 -12.38
CA GLN A 293 16.73 -15.27 -13.69
C GLN A 293 15.38 -15.95 -14.00
N THR A 294 14.73 -16.52 -12.99
CA THR A 294 13.38 -17.12 -13.12
C THR A 294 12.30 -16.11 -13.53
N LEU A 295 12.52 -14.82 -13.31
CA LEU A 295 11.58 -13.74 -13.61
C LEU A 295 11.96 -12.93 -14.86
N GLU A 296 13.15 -13.15 -15.43
CA GLU A 296 13.68 -12.34 -16.54
C GLU A 296 12.78 -12.36 -17.78
N GLU A 297 12.32 -13.54 -18.20
CA GLU A 297 11.46 -13.65 -19.38
C GLU A 297 10.17 -12.83 -19.23
N LEU A 298 9.52 -12.92 -18.06
CA LEU A 298 8.30 -12.19 -17.77
C LEU A 298 8.57 -10.67 -17.66
N TYR A 299 9.71 -10.31 -17.06
CA TYR A 299 10.15 -8.93 -16.97
C TYR A 299 10.40 -8.32 -18.36
N TYR A 300 11.08 -9.01 -19.26
CA TYR A 300 11.35 -8.54 -20.62
C TYR A 300 10.10 -8.49 -21.51
N LYS A 301 9.10 -9.36 -21.29
CA LYS A 301 7.79 -9.23 -21.95
C LYS A 301 7.04 -7.96 -21.53
N THR A 302 7.30 -7.47 -20.32
CA THR A 302 6.66 -6.28 -19.75
C THR A 302 7.50 -5.01 -19.90
N TRP A 303 8.74 -5.15 -20.37
CA TRP A 303 9.69 -4.06 -20.58
C TRP A 303 9.30 -3.16 -21.76
N LEU A 304 9.32 -1.84 -21.56
CA LEU A 304 8.88 -0.86 -22.55
C LEU A 304 9.85 -0.69 -23.73
N HIS A 305 11.15 -0.86 -23.52
CA HIS A 305 12.17 -0.44 -24.49
C HIS A 305 12.55 -1.49 -25.54
N SER A 306 11.83 -2.59 -25.64
CA SER A 306 12.13 -3.63 -26.64
C SER A 306 12.05 -3.04 -28.05
N GLY A 307 13.11 -3.22 -28.84
CA GLY A 307 13.24 -2.66 -30.19
C GLY A 307 13.58 -1.17 -30.24
N GLN A 308 13.83 -0.51 -29.11
CA GLN A 308 14.24 0.89 -29.09
C GLN A 308 15.77 1.02 -29.27
N ARG A 309 16.16 2.07 -29.99
CA ARG A 309 17.55 2.57 -30.01
C ARG A 309 17.72 3.55 -28.86
N VAL A 310 18.62 3.25 -27.94
CA VAL A 310 18.94 4.12 -26.79
C VAL A 310 20.39 4.57 -26.86
N ILE A 311 20.67 5.74 -26.33
CA ILE A 311 22.04 6.21 -26.10
C ILE A 311 22.40 5.88 -24.65
N VAL A 312 23.36 4.98 -24.45
CA VAL A 312 23.94 4.70 -23.14
C VAL A 312 25.14 5.63 -22.96
N GLN A 313 25.08 6.50 -21.95
CA GLN A 313 26.18 7.36 -21.56
C GLN A 313 26.94 6.72 -20.40
N GLU A 314 28.16 6.28 -20.65
CA GLU A 314 29.10 5.88 -19.59
C GLU A 314 30.03 7.05 -19.28
N LYS A 315 30.12 7.41 -18.00
CA LYS A 315 31.03 8.47 -17.55
C LYS A 315 32.21 7.84 -16.82
N ASN A 316 33.38 7.85 -17.47
CA ASN A 316 34.65 7.43 -16.87
C ASN A 316 35.51 8.67 -16.66
N GLU A 317 35.68 9.06 -15.39
CA GLU A 317 36.52 10.13 -14.82
C GLU A 317 36.60 11.46 -15.62
N ASP A 318 37.05 11.50 -16.87
CA ASP A 318 37.14 12.68 -17.75
C ASP A 318 36.47 12.53 -19.15
N GLN A 319 35.82 11.39 -19.44
CA GLN A 319 35.19 11.13 -20.75
C GLN A 319 33.74 10.65 -20.62
N ILE A 320 32.88 11.17 -21.51
CA ILE A 320 31.52 10.66 -21.75
C ILE A 320 31.60 9.83 -23.02
N VAL A 321 31.34 8.52 -22.91
CA VAL A 321 31.21 7.63 -24.06
C VAL A 321 29.73 7.44 -24.33
N GLU A 322 29.29 7.83 -25.53
CA GLU A 322 27.91 7.63 -26.00
C GLU A 322 27.86 6.43 -26.94
N ASN A 323 27.15 5.38 -26.54
CA ASN A 323 26.93 4.21 -27.39
C ASN A 323 25.45 4.15 -27.80
N VAL A 324 25.20 4.06 -29.11
CA VAL A 324 23.86 3.72 -29.62
C VAL A 324 23.69 2.21 -29.53
N VAL A 325 22.72 1.77 -28.72
CA VAL A 325 22.45 0.35 -28.51
C VAL A 325 21.00 0.09 -28.91
N THR A 326 20.77 -0.99 -29.68
CA THR A 326 19.41 -1.47 -29.91
C THR A 326 19.08 -2.49 -28.84
N ILE A 327 18.04 -2.22 -28.05
CA ILE A 327 17.61 -3.15 -27.00
C ILE A 327 16.84 -4.29 -27.66
N GLN A 328 17.50 -5.44 -27.84
CA GLN A 328 16.83 -6.69 -28.19
C GLN A 328 16.65 -7.52 -26.93
N PHE A 329 15.39 -7.85 -26.58
CA PHE A 329 15.04 -8.82 -25.52
C PHE A 329 16.07 -8.93 -24.37
N GLY A 330 16.24 -7.85 -23.60
CA GLY A 330 17.08 -7.87 -22.40
C GLY A 330 18.60 -7.90 -22.61
N LEU A 331 19.08 -7.97 -23.85
CA LEU A 331 20.50 -7.91 -24.18
C LEU A 331 20.81 -6.57 -24.87
N LEU A 332 21.74 -5.83 -24.29
CA LEU A 332 22.39 -4.70 -24.96
C LEU A 332 23.29 -5.27 -26.06
N GLN A 333 22.79 -5.36 -27.28
CA GLN A 333 23.62 -5.66 -28.45
C GLN A 333 24.10 -4.35 -29.06
N ARG A 334 25.42 -4.20 -29.24
CA ARG A 334 25.99 -3.08 -30.00
C ARG A 334 25.28 -3.02 -31.35
N ALA A 335 24.80 -1.84 -31.72
CA ALA A 335 24.37 -1.61 -33.09
C ALA A 335 25.63 -1.60 -33.96
N ASP A 336 25.67 -2.46 -34.97
CA ASP A 336 26.72 -2.47 -36.00
C ASP A 336 26.76 -1.15 -36.78
#